data_AF-A0A1H7X518-F1
#
_entry.id   AF-A0A1H7X518-F1
#
_cell.length_a   1.000
_cell.length_b   1.000
_cell.length_c   1.000
_cell.angle_alpha   90.00
_cell.angle_beta   90.00
_cell.angle_gamma   90.00
#
_symmetry.space_group_name_H-M   'P 1'
#
loop_
_entity.id
_entity.type
_entity.pdbx_description
1 polymer ?
#
loop_
_entity_poly.entity_id
_entity_poly.type
_entity_poly.pdbx_seq_one_letter_code
_entity_poly.pdbx_strand_id
1 'polypeptide(L)'
;MSWNDFHARGAVLQLVMERARVDPGDPGLFVDLPDMEKLFGGPDGVLLALEHRWTTHLAAKLDQAIEDGAPPNTAWNELTAEQPVLRAVLDRYAGRSRSLREAQQAERGMIGAHFNAQVHADDSGGLGRDRPESGAAAASPPARVVSRC
;
A
#
# COMPACT_ATOMS: atom_id res chain seq x y z
N MET A 1 15.24 25.05 8.15
CA MET A 1 13.77 25.11 8.31
C MET A 1 13.46 25.31 9.78
N SER A 2 12.64 26.29 10.15
CA SER A 2 12.32 26.60 11.55
C SER A 2 11.17 25.74 12.08
N TRP A 3 11.01 25.67 13.41
CA TRP A 3 9.83 25.07 14.05
C TRP A 3 8.52 25.68 13.54
N ASN A 4 8.52 26.99 13.30
CA ASN A 4 7.35 27.68 12.77
C ASN A 4 7.02 27.24 11.34
N ASP A 5 8.04 27.05 10.48
CA ASP A 5 7.83 26.55 9.12
C ASP A 5 7.26 25.12 9.12
N PHE A 6 7.64 24.27 10.08
CA PHE A 6 7.10 22.92 10.22
C PHE A 6 5.59 22.94 10.52
N HIS A 7 5.17 23.74 11.50
CA HIS A 7 3.75 23.90 11.82
C HIS A 7 2.96 24.53 10.67
N ALA A 8 3.52 25.55 10.00
CA ALA A 8 2.87 26.19 8.87
C ALA A 8 2.64 25.22 7.71
N ARG A 9 3.61 24.36 7.39
CA ARG A 9 3.42 23.29 6.40
C ARG A 9 2.31 22.33 6.80
N GLY A 10 2.28 21.89 8.06
CA GLY A 10 1.20 21.05 8.57
C GLY A 10 -0.18 21.70 8.40
N ALA A 11 -0.30 22.99 8.72
CA ALA A 11 -1.55 23.73 8.59
C ALA A 11 -2.03 23.84 7.13
N VAL A 12 -1.12 24.08 6.18
CA VAL A 12 -1.45 24.11 4.74
C VAL A 12 -1.98 22.75 4.27
N LEU A 13 -1.31 21.66 4.64
CA LEU A 13 -1.75 20.31 4.27
C LEU A 13 -3.13 19.99 4.86
N GLN A 14 -3.38 20.36 6.13
CA GLN A 14 -4.70 20.17 6.74
C GLN A 14 -5.78 21.00 6.03
N LEU A 15 -5.51 22.26 5.72
CA LEU A 15 -6.45 23.12 4.98
C LEU A 15 -6.83 22.51 3.62
N VAL A 16 -5.85 21.99 2.88
CA VAL A 16 -6.10 21.29 1.61
C VAL A 16 -6.97 20.06 1.84
N MET A 17 -6.68 19.26 2.86
CA MET A 17 -7.50 18.07 3.17
C MET A 17 -8.93 18.44 3.59
N GLU A 18 -9.14 19.53 4.33
CA GLU A 18 -10.47 20.02 4.68
C GLU A 18 -11.27 20.47 3.45
N ARG A 19 -10.62 21.21 2.53
CA ARG A 19 -11.25 21.59 1.25
C ARG A 19 -11.58 20.37 0.39
N ALA A 20 -10.67 19.41 0.31
CA ALA A 20 -10.83 18.19 -0.46
C ALA A 20 -11.95 17.27 0.06
N ARG A 21 -12.35 17.38 1.33
CA ARG A 21 -13.53 16.68 1.85
C ARG A 21 -14.83 17.16 1.20
N VAL A 22 -14.86 18.42 0.75
CA VAL A 22 -16.01 18.99 0.02
C VAL A 22 -15.97 18.54 -1.44
N ASP A 23 -14.87 18.81 -2.12
CA ASP A 23 -14.61 18.33 -3.49
C ASP A 23 -13.11 18.07 -3.68
N PRO A 24 -12.66 16.81 -3.77
CA PRO A 24 -11.25 16.48 -3.97
C PRO A 24 -10.74 16.85 -5.37
N GLY A 25 -11.61 17.25 -6.29
CA GLY A 25 -11.25 17.66 -7.65
C GLY A 25 -11.46 19.13 -7.98
N ASP A 26 -11.75 19.95 -6.96
CA ASP A 26 -11.97 21.39 -7.09
C ASP A 26 -10.76 22.09 -7.73
N PRO A 27 -10.88 22.71 -8.92
CA PRO A 27 -9.81 23.49 -9.52
C PRO A 27 -9.21 24.55 -8.56
N GLY A 28 -9.98 25.04 -7.60
CA GLY A 28 -9.59 26.02 -6.57
C GLY A 28 -8.88 25.44 -5.33
N LEU A 29 -8.62 24.12 -5.26
CA LEU A 29 -8.11 23.46 -4.06
C LEU A 29 -6.85 24.12 -3.47
N PHE A 30 -5.97 24.61 -4.34
CA PHE A 30 -4.68 25.22 -4.00
C PHE A 30 -4.66 26.76 -4.04
N VAL A 31 -5.81 27.40 -4.24
CA VAL A 31 -5.93 28.87 -4.31
C VAL A 31 -5.88 29.47 -2.90
N ASP A 32 -5.23 30.63 -2.76
CA ASP A 32 -5.12 31.38 -1.50
C ASP A 32 -4.59 30.53 -0.33
N LEU A 33 -3.65 29.62 -0.60
CA LEU A 33 -2.95 28.87 0.43
C LEU A 33 -1.84 29.74 1.05
N PRO A 34 -1.78 29.87 2.38
CA PRO A 34 -0.82 30.73 3.06
C PRO A 34 0.61 30.23 2.84
N ASP A 35 1.51 31.13 2.45
CA ASP A 35 2.94 30.87 2.23
C ASP A 35 3.26 29.67 1.30
N MET A 36 2.33 29.25 0.43
CA MET A 36 2.49 28.04 -0.39
C MET A 36 3.77 28.07 -1.24
N GLU A 37 4.06 29.20 -1.89
CA GLU A 37 5.27 29.36 -2.70
C GLU A 37 6.54 29.21 -1.87
N LYS A 38 6.60 29.86 -0.70
CA LYS A 38 7.75 29.78 0.20
C LYS A 38 7.93 28.36 0.77
N LEU A 39 6.83 27.74 1.20
CA LEU A 39 6.86 26.51 1.96
C LEU A 39 6.96 25.27 1.07
N PHE A 40 6.35 25.29 -0.11
CA PHE A 40 6.24 24.12 -0.99
C PHE A 40 6.79 24.37 -2.40
N GLY A 41 7.04 25.60 -2.81
CA GLY A 41 7.38 25.92 -4.20
C GLY A 41 6.19 25.77 -5.15
N GLY A 42 4.98 26.02 -4.64
CA GLY A 42 3.74 25.99 -5.41
C GLY A 42 2.90 24.72 -5.25
N PRO A 43 1.82 24.56 -6.05
CA PRO A 43 0.85 23.47 -5.91
C PRO A 43 1.45 22.07 -6.08
N ASP A 44 2.42 21.91 -6.99
CA ASP A 44 3.11 20.63 -7.22
C ASP A 44 3.85 20.17 -5.96
N GLY A 45 4.46 21.10 -5.20
CA GLY A 45 5.12 20.76 -3.94
C GLY A 45 4.15 20.33 -2.85
N VAL A 46 2.93 20.88 -2.83
CA VAL A 46 1.86 20.43 -1.93
C VAL A 46 1.42 19.01 -2.30
N LEU A 47 1.21 18.74 -3.59
CA LEU A 47 0.88 17.39 -4.09
C LEU A 47 1.98 16.38 -3.75
N LEU A 48 3.25 16.72 -3.93
CA LEU A 48 4.38 15.87 -3.56
C LEU A 48 4.45 15.62 -2.05
N ALA A 49 4.10 16.61 -1.21
CA ALA A 49 4.03 16.41 0.24
C ALA A 49 2.89 15.46 0.64
N LEU A 50 1.74 15.54 -0.03
CA LEU A 50 0.62 14.61 0.16
C LEU A 50 0.98 13.20 -0.31
N GLU A 51 1.64 13.06 -1.45
CA GLU A 51 2.15 11.79 -1.97
C GLU A 51 3.22 11.19 -1.05
N HIS A 52 4.11 12.01 -0.50
CA HIS A 52 5.08 11.55 0.49
C HIS A 52 4.41 11.01 1.77
N ARG A 53 3.36 11.68 2.24
CA ARG A 53 2.55 11.17 3.35
C ARG A 53 1.88 9.84 3.02
N TRP A 54 1.30 9.73 1.82
CA TRP A 54 0.67 8.50 1.32
C TRP A 54 1.68 7.34 1.29
N THR A 55 2.79 7.52 0.58
CA THR A 55 3.84 6.50 0.42
C THR A 55 4.47 6.09 1.75
N THR A 56 4.62 7.01 2.71
CA THR A 56 5.11 6.68 4.06
C THR A 56 4.15 5.74 4.80
N HIS A 57 2.83 6.00 4.74
CA HIS A 57 1.84 5.13 5.37
C HIS A 57 1.72 3.79 4.62
N LEU A 58 1.84 3.81 3.29
CA LEU A 58 1.80 2.62 2.47
C LEU A 58 2.98 1.70 2.77
N ALA A 59 4.20 2.22 2.89
CA ALA A 59 5.38 1.44 3.26
C ALA A 59 5.17 0.70 4.59
N ALA A 60 4.68 1.41 5.62
CA ALA A 60 4.40 0.79 6.92
C ALA A 60 3.35 -0.32 6.83
N LYS A 61 2.30 -0.17 6.02
CA LYS A 61 1.31 -1.24 5.80
C LYS A 61 1.84 -2.39 4.96
N LEU A 62 2.73 -2.12 4.00
CA LEU A 62 3.37 -3.16 3.19
C LEU A 62 4.32 -4.00 4.05
N ASP A 63 5.06 -3.37 4.97
CA ASP A 63 5.88 -4.08 5.97
C ASP A 63 5.00 -4.97 6.86
N GLN A 64 3.89 -4.44 7.37
CA GLN A 64 2.93 -5.22 8.16
C GLN A 64 2.33 -6.39 7.37
N ALA A 65 2.02 -6.20 6.09
CA ALA A 65 1.46 -7.25 5.24
C ALA A 65 2.45 -8.42 5.05
N ILE A 66 3.76 -8.16 4.99
CA ILE A 66 4.78 -9.22 4.95
C ILE A 66 4.75 -10.04 6.24
N GLU A 67 4.72 -9.38 7.39
CA GLU A 67 4.67 -10.05 8.70
C GLU A 67 3.39 -10.90 8.87
N ASP A 68 2.27 -10.42 8.34
CA ASP A 68 0.98 -11.11 8.39
C ASP A 68 0.81 -12.18 7.29
N GLY A 69 1.74 -12.28 6.33
CA GLY A 69 1.61 -13.14 5.14
C GLY A 69 0.45 -12.73 4.23
N ALA A 70 0.03 -11.47 4.28
CA ALA A 70 -1.03 -10.91 3.47
C ALA A 70 -0.48 -10.43 2.11
N PRO A 71 -1.24 -10.58 1.01
CA PRO A 71 -0.78 -10.12 -0.30
C PRO A 71 -0.64 -8.59 -0.33
N PRO A 72 0.46 -8.00 -0.82
CA PRO A 72 0.72 -6.55 -0.77
C PRO A 72 -0.39 -5.61 -1.29
N ASN A 73 -1.24 -6.10 -2.21
CA ASN A 73 -2.40 -5.33 -2.67
C ASN A 73 -3.45 -5.08 -1.56
N THR A 74 -3.52 -5.90 -0.51
CA THR A 74 -4.43 -5.65 0.62
C THR A 74 -4.03 -4.39 1.38
N ALA A 75 -2.73 -4.19 1.61
CA ALA A 75 -2.21 -2.98 2.24
C ALA A 75 -2.65 -1.70 1.51
N TRP A 76 -2.58 -1.70 0.18
CA TRP A 76 -3.03 -0.57 -0.64
C TRP A 76 -4.55 -0.35 -0.55
N ASN A 77 -5.34 -1.44 -0.63
CA ASN A 77 -6.80 -1.37 -0.53
C ASN A 77 -7.26 -0.86 0.84
N GLU A 78 -6.65 -1.35 1.92
CA GLU A 78 -6.92 -0.90 3.27
C GLU A 78 -6.58 0.59 3.45
N LEU A 79 -5.39 1.02 3.00
CA LEU A 79 -5.00 2.41 3.11
C LEU A 79 -5.93 3.34 2.33
N THR A 80 -6.39 2.89 1.16
CA THR A 80 -7.38 3.62 0.35
C THR A 80 -8.71 3.73 1.08
N ALA A 81 -9.15 2.68 1.76
CA ALA A 81 -10.36 2.69 2.57
C ALA A 81 -10.23 3.59 3.82
N GLU A 82 -9.05 3.66 4.42
CA GLU A 82 -8.75 4.53 5.57
C GLU A 82 -8.62 6.01 5.17
N GLN A 83 -8.07 6.30 4.00
CA GLN A 83 -7.76 7.66 3.54
C GLN A 83 -8.30 7.95 2.13
N PRO A 84 -9.63 7.79 1.89
CA PRO A 84 -10.21 7.89 0.56
C PRO A 84 -10.07 9.29 -0.05
N VAL A 85 -10.17 10.33 0.77
CA VAL A 85 -10.04 11.73 0.31
C VAL A 85 -8.61 12.03 -0.17
N LEU A 86 -7.59 11.53 0.55
CA LEU A 86 -6.20 11.73 0.16
C LEU A 86 -5.92 11.04 -1.19
N ARG A 87 -6.34 9.78 -1.32
CA ARG A 87 -6.19 9.02 -2.57
C ARG A 87 -6.90 9.72 -3.72
N ALA A 88 -8.14 10.20 -3.50
CA ALA A 88 -8.92 10.91 -4.51
C ALA A 88 -8.23 12.18 -5.03
N VAL A 89 -7.61 12.98 -4.15
CA VAL A 89 -6.82 14.15 -4.56
C VAL A 89 -5.64 13.70 -5.42
N LEU A 90 -4.84 12.73 -4.97
CA LEU A 90 -3.66 12.27 -5.70
C LEU A 90 -4.03 11.71 -7.09
N ASP A 91 -5.14 10.96 -7.19
CA ASP A 91 -5.64 10.45 -8.47
C ASP A 91 -6.11 11.55 -9.40
N ARG A 92 -6.84 12.53 -8.86
CA ARG A 92 -7.46 13.60 -9.65
C ARG A 92 -6.43 14.57 -10.25
N TYR A 93 -5.34 14.85 -9.54
CA TYR A 93 -4.30 15.78 -10.03
C TYR A 93 -3.14 15.10 -10.74
N ALA A 94 -3.07 13.77 -10.79
CA ALA A 94 -2.05 13.04 -11.54
C ALA A 94 -1.98 13.48 -13.02
N GLY A 95 -3.12 13.77 -13.66
CA GLY A 95 -3.15 14.27 -15.04
C GLY A 95 -2.51 15.65 -15.23
N ARG A 96 -2.43 16.46 -14.17
CA ARG A 96 -2.03 17.88 -14.23
C ARG A 96 -0.61 18.14 -13.70
N SER A 97 -0.08 17.22 -12.89
CA SER A 97 1.26 17.35 -12.29
C SER A 97 2.19 16.25 -12.78
N ARG A 98 3.28 16.63 -13.47
CA ARG A 98 4.29 15.66 -13.93
C ARG A 98 5.01 15.03 -12.73
N SER A 99 5.43 15.85 -11.78
CA SER A 99 6.16 15.43 -10.58
C SER A 99 5.35 14.42 -9.77
N LEU A 100 4.04 14.63 -9.64
CA LEU A 100 3.16 13.68 -8.97
C LEU A 100 3.11 12.32 -9.69
N ARG A 101 3.03 12.30 -11.03
CA ARG A 101 3.03 11.03 -11.78
C ARG A 101 4.33 10.26 -11.60
N GLU A 102 5.46 10.96 -11.57
CA GLU A 102 6.77 10.33 -11.34
C GLU A 102 6.82 9.73 -9.92
N ALA A 103 6.30 10.43 -8.92
CA ALA A 103 6.19 9.90 -7.56
C ALA A 103 5.23 8.69 -7.45
N GLN A 104 4.08 8.71 -8.13
CA GLN A 104 3.16 7.56 -8.19
C GLN A 104 3.73 6.36 -8.95
N GLN A 105 4.65 6.57 -9.90
CA GLN A 105 5.38 5.47 -10.51
C GLN A 105 6.33 4.83 -9.50
N ALA A 106 6.98 5.63 -8.65
CA ALA A 106 7.79 5.10 -7.56
C ALA A 106 6.94 4.34 -6.52
N GLU A 107 5.72 4.82 -6.21
CA GLU A 107 4.72 4.09 -5.40
C GLU A 107 4.46 2.68 -5.98
N ARG A 108 4.16 2.59 -7.28
CA ARG A 108 3.93 1.30 -7.96
C ARG A 108 5.16 0.40 -7.92
N GLY A 109 6.35 0.97 -8.07
CA GLY A 109 7.62 0.26 -7.95
C GLY A 109 7.82 -0.34 -6.55
N MET A 110 7.47 0.42 -5.50
CA MET A 110 7.49 -0.06 -4.11
C MET A 110 6.57 -1.27 -3.93
N ILE A 111 5.30 -1.18 -4.35
CA ILE A 111 4.35 -2.31 -4.25
C ILE A 111 4.91 -3.56 -4.96
N GLY A 112 5.48 -3.39 -6.17
CA GLY A 112 6.10 -4.48 -6.91
C GLY A 112 7.29 -5.11 -6.21
N ALA A 113 8.12 -4.32 -5.53
CA ALA A 113 9.25 -4.82 -4.74
C ALA A 113 8.79 -5.69 -3.55
N HIS A 114 7.75 -5.25 -2.83
CA HIS A 114 7.17 -6.04 -1.73
C HIS A 114 6.51 -7.34 -2.23
N PHE A 115 5.84 -7.29 -3.39
CA PHE A 115 5.30 -8.50 -4.02
C PHE A 115 6.39 -9.53 -4.32
N ASN A 116 7.49 -9.10 -4.93
CA ASN A 116 8.61 -9.99 -5.23
C ASN A 116 9.28 -10.52 -3.96
N ALA A 117 9.40 -9.70 -2.91
CA ALA A 117 9.95 -10.13 -1.62
C ALA A 117 9.10 -11.25 -0.99
N GLN A 118 7.77 -11.14 -1.05
CA GLN A 118 6.87 -12.17 -0.53
C GLN A 118 7.03 -13.50 -1.27
N VAL A 119 7.10 -13.47 -2.61
CA VAL A 119 7.29 -14.70 -3.43
C VAL A 119 8.57 -15.44 -3.02
N HIS A 120 9.67 -14.71 -2.79
CA HIS A 120 10.93 -15.32 -2.35
C HIS A 120 10.87 -15.85 -0.91
N ALA A 121 10.08 -15.24 -0.03
CA ALA A 121 9.85 -15.76 1.32
C ALA A 121 9.07 -17.08 1.29
N ASP A 122 8.04 -17.18 0.44
CA ASP A 122 7.21 -18.38 0.30
C ASP A 122 8.00 -19.56 -0.32
N ASP A 123 8.83 -19.30 -1.34
CA ASP A 123 9.70 -20.32 -1.96
C ASP A 123 10.74 -20.87 -0.96
N SER A 124 11.25 -20.03 -0.06
CA SER A 124 12.21 -20.43 0.97
C SER A 124 11.57 -21.28 2.09
N GLY A 125 10.26 -21.16 2.30
CA GLY A 125 9.49 -21.95 3.26
C GLY A 125 9.14 -23.38 2.81
N GLY A 126 9.37 -23.71 1.53
CA GLY A 126 8.97 -24.99 0.91
C GLY A 126 9.87 -26.20 1.19
N LEU A 127 11.07 -26.03 1.75
CA LEU A 127 12.03 -27.12 1.97
C LEU A 127 11.84 -27.90 3.30
N GLY A 128 10.61 -27.97 3.83
CA GLY A 128 10.34 -28.51 5.17
C GLY A 128 9.11 -29.39 5.38
N ARG A 129 8.32 -29.71 4.35
CA ARG A 129 7.23 -30.68 4.47
C ARG A 129 7.20 -31.62 3.27
N ASP A 130 7.90 -32.74 3.41
CA ASP A 130 7.38 -34.07 3.04
C ASP A 130 8.44 -35.12 3.40
N ARG A 131 8.28 -35.72 4.58
CA ARG A 131 8.79 -37.07 4.84
C ARG A 131 7.56 -37.96 5.00
N PRO A 132 7.28 -38.87 4.06
CA PRO A 132 6.29 -39.91 4.33
C PRO A 132 6.88 -40.82 5.41
N GLU A 133 6.26 -40.84 6.59
CA GLU A 133 6.51 -41.89 7.57
C GLU A 133 6.02 -43.21 6.98
N SER A 134 6.97 -43.99 6.46
CA SER A 134 6.79 -45.39 6.11
C SER A 134 6.63 -46.19 7.41
N GLY A 135 5.41 -46.18 7.95
CA GLY A 135 4.97 -47.06 9.02
C GLY A 135 4.47 -48.37 8.44
N ALA A 136 5.38 -49.33 8.24
CA ALA A 136 5.03 -50.72 8.01
C ALA A 136 4.29 -51.26 9.25
N ALA A 137 3.00 -51.56 9.11
CA ALA A 137 2.28 -52.44 10.03
C ALA A 137 1.52 -53.48 9.21
N ALA A 138 2.03 -54.70 9.28
CA ALA A 138 1.43 -55.89 8.70
C ALA A 138 0.04 -56.16 9.30
N ALA A 139 -0.95 -56.32 8.43
CA ALA A 139 -2.15 -57.11 8.74
C ALA A 139 -2.72 -57.67 7.44
N SER A 140 -2.76 -58.99 7.36
CA SER A 140 -3.49 -59.78 6.36
C SER A 140 -4.34 -60.80 7.13
N PRO A 141 -5.38 -61.40 6.54
CA PRO A 141 -6.71 -60.84 6.30
C PRO A 141 -7.79 -61.64 7.07
N PRO A 142 -9.11 -61.40 6.84
CA PRO A 142 -10.00 -62.56 6.77
C PRO A 142 -10.70 -62.70 5.41
N ALA A 143 -10.75 -63.95 4.99
CA ALA A 143 -11.35 -64.46 3.76
C ALA A 143 -12.85 -64.16 3.66
N ARG A 144 -13.31 -63.87 2.43
CA ARG A 144 -14.65 -64.22 1.97
C ARG A 144 -14.78 -64.03 0.45
N VAL A 145 -14.73 -65.13 -0.31
CA VAL A 145 -15.60 -65.40 -1.46
C VAL A 145 -15.65 -66.93 -1.63
N VAL A 146 -16.79 -67.54 -1.32
CA VAL A 146 -17.23 -68.73 -2.04
C VAL A 146 -18.62 -68.39 -2.57
N SER A 147 -18.66 -68.04 -3.84
CA SER A 147 -19.89 -68.04 -4.64
C SER A 147 -19.68 -69.12 -5.69
N ARG A 148 -20.54 -70.15 -5.66
CA ARG A 148 -20.69 -71.12 -6.73
C ARG A 148 -22.20 -71.32 -6.93
N CYS A 149 -22.59 -71.14 -8.19
CA CYS A 149 -23.81 -71.48 -8.92
C CYS A 149 -25.01 -72.00 -8.12
#